data_AF-A0A0T5ZQ07-F1
#
_entry.id   AF-A0A0T5ZQ07-F1
#
_cell.length_a   1.000
_cell.length_b   1.000
_cell.length_c   1.000
_cell.angle_alpha   90.00
_cell.angle_beta   90.00
_cell.angle_gamma   90.00
#
_symmetry.space_group_name_H-M   'P 1'
#
loop_
_entity.id
_entity.type
_entity.pdbx_description
1 polymer ?
#
loop_
_entity_poly.entity_id
_entity_poly.type
_entity_poly.pdbx_seq_one_letter_code
_entity_poly.pdbx_strand_id
1 'polypeptide(L)'
;MEVITLSQEEITKYQVIKDSLDRKISNNQAATLLGLSTRQIIRLKSKVRGADLRGIVHGNRGKPPKTAIGKETKETILNLY
;
A
#
# COMPACT_ATOMS: atom_id res chain seq x y z
N MET A 1 8.15 8.49 17.79
CA MET A 1 7.89 7.26 17.03
C MET A 1 7.06 7.61 15.81
N GLU A 2 7.42 7.13 14.64
CA GLU A 2 6.59 7.29 13.44
C GLU A 2 5.55 6.18 13.39
N VAL A 3 4.27 6.52 13.17
CA VAL A 3 3.16 5.55 13.08
C VAL A 3 2.77 5.39 11.62
N ILE A 4 2.89 4.17 11.10
CA ILE A 4 2.42 3.81 9.76
C ILE A 4 1.12 3.02 9.91
N THR A 5 0.03 3.54 9.33
CA THR A 5 -1.26 2.85 9.32
C THR A 5 -1.37 1.94 8.10
N LEU A 6 -1.72 0.67 8.34
CA LEU A 6 -1.87 -0.36 7.32
C LEU A 6 -3.22 -1.04 7.49
N SER A 7 -3.85 -1.44 6.39
CA SER A 7 -4.97 -2.38 6.45
C SER A 7 -4.47 -3.79 6.77
N GLN A 8 -5.34 -4.66 7.25
CA GLN A 8 -4.98 -6.07 7.49
C GLN A 8 -4.44 -6.74 6.22
N GLU A 9 -5.02 -6.44 5.07
CA GLU A 9 -4.55 -6.94 3.77
C GLU A 9 -3.14 -6.44 3.42
N GLU A 10 -2.83 -5.17 3.73
CA GLU A 10 -1.49 -4.60 3.53
C GLU A 10 -0.47 -5.27 4.47
N ILE A 11 -0.85 -5.58 5.70
CA ILE A 11 0.00 -6.32 6.65
C ILE A 11 0.32 -7.72 6.11
N THR A 12 -0.70 -8.49 5.73
CA THR A 12 -0.52 -9.84 5.16
C THR A 12 0.35 -9.79 3.90
N LYS A 13 0.09 -8.81 3.02
CA LYS A 13 0.87 -8.61 1.80
C LYS A 13 2.33 -8.30 2.10
N TYR A 14 2.60 -7.45 3.08
CA TYR A 14 3.97 -7.14 3.51
C TYR A 14 4.70 -8.40 4.02
N GLN A 15 4.05 -9.20 4.86
CA GLN A 15 4.62 -10.44 5.40
C GLN A 15 5.02 -11.41 4.29
N VAL A 16 4.12 -11.70 3.36
CA VAL A 16 4.40 -12.62 2.24
C VAL A 16 5.53 -12.09 1.35
N ILE A 17 5.56 -10.77 1.08
CA ILE A 17 6.64 -10.17 0.30
C ILE A 17 7.97 -10.22 1.06
N LYS A 18 7.96 -10.02 2.38
CA LYS A 18 9.14 -10.10 3.24
C LYS A 18 9.70 -11.53 3.27
N ASP A 19 8.86 -12.54 3.46
CA ASP A 19 9.28 -13.94 3.39
C ASP A 19 9.85 -14.32 2.01
N SER A 20 9.32 -13.72 0.94
CA SER A 20 9.89 -13.89 -0.40
C SER A 20 11.24 -13.15 -0.59
N LEU A 21 11.44 -12.01 0.06
CA LEU A 21 12.72 -11.28 0.06
C LEU A 21 13.78 -12.05 0.86
N ASP A 22 13.38 -12.62 2.00
CA ASP A 22 14.19 -13.44 2.89
C ASP A 22 14.45 -14.85 2.33
N ARG A 23 13.99 -15.12 1.10
CA ARG A 23 14.14 -16.40 0.38
C ARG A 23 13.51 -17.61 1.08
N LYS A 24 12.56 -17.40 2.00
CA LYS A 24 11.79 -18.48 2.64
C LYS A 24 10.76 -19.07 1.67
N ILE A 25 10.24 -18.26 0.76
CA ILE A 25 9.32 -18.67 -0.30
C ILE A 25 9.76 -18.13 -1.67
N SER A 26 9.48 -18.90 -2.71
CA SER A 26 9.70 -18.49 -4.10
C SER A 26 8.72 -17.38 -4.53
N ASN A 27 9.06 -16.67 -5.62
CA ASN A 27 8.15 -15.68 -6.20
C ASN A 27 6.82 -16.31 -6.68
N ASN A 28 6.85 -17.57 -7.12
CA ASN A 28 5.66 -18.30 -7.56
C ASN A 28 4.74 -18.64 -6.38
N GLN A 29 5.31 -19.12 -5.27
CA GLN A 29 4.54 -19.36 -4.04
C GLN A 29 3.92 -18.07 -3.50
N ALA A 30 4.69 -16.98 -3.46
CA ALA A 30 4.17 -15.67 -3.06
C ALA A 30 3.04 -15.17 -3.97
N ALA A 31 3.17 -15.40 -5.29
CA ALA A 31 2.14 -15.09 -6.28
C ALA A 31 0.84 -15.86 -6.00
N THR A 32 0.93 -17.17 -5.74
CA THR A 32 -0.21 -18.01 -5.36
C THR A 32 -0.85 -17.55 -4.06
N LEU A 33 -0.06 -17.27 -3.01
CA LEU A 33 -0.56 -16.84 -1.71
C LEU A 33 -1.31 -15.50 -1.77
N LEU A 34 -0.87 -14.58 -2.64
CA LEU A 34 -1.48 -13.25 -2.77
C LEU A 34 -2.49 -13.16 -3.91
N GLY A 35 -2.69 -14.21 -4.70
CA GLY A 35 -3.52 -14.17 -5.92
C GLY A 35 -3.02 -13.15 -6.95
N LEU A 36 -1.70 -12.95 -7.03
CA LEU A 36 -1.06 -11.96 -7.90
C LEU A 36 -0.19 -12.64 -8.97
N SER A 37 0.12 -11.91 -10.04
CA SER A 37 1.15 -12.37 -10.99
C SER A 37 2.55 -12.31 -10.38
N THR A 38 3.44 -13.18 -10.85
CA THR A 38 4.87 -13.17 -10.48
C THR A 38 5.54 -11.82 -10.76
N ARG A 39 5.15 -11.14 -11.84
CA ARG A 39 5.59 -9.78 -12.16
C ARG A 39 5.19 -8.78 -11.07
N GLN A 40 3.97 -8.87 -10.55
CA GLN A 40 3.52 -8.01 -9.44
C GLN A 40 4.31 -8.30 -8.17
N ILE A 41 4.63 -9.56 -7.88
CA ILE A 41 5.50 -9.93 -6.76
C ILE A 41 6.88 -9.27 -6.90
N ILE A 42 7.53 -9.41 -8.06
CA ILE A 42 8.84 -8.80 -8.31
C ILE A 42 8.79 -7.27 -8.14
N ARG A 43 7.73 -6.62 -8.64
CA ARG A 43 7.51 -5.18 -8.47
C ARG A 43 7.35 -4.79 -7.00
N LEU A 44 6.56 -5.55 -6.23
CA LEU A 44 6.36 -5.31 -4.81
C LEU A 44 7.65 -5.52 -4.01
N LYS A 45 8.43 -6.57 -4.32
CA LYS A 45 9.75 -6.81 -3.74
C LYS A 45 10.69 -5.62 -3.96
N SER A 46 10.71 -5.06 -5.17
CA SER A 46 11.52 -3.86 -5.46
C SER A 46 11.10 -2.66 -4.61
N LYS A 47 9.78 -2.41 -4.47
CA LYS A 47 9.25 -1.33 -3.61
C LYS A 47 9.60 -1.52 -2.14
N VAL A 48 9.39 -2.73 -1.61
CA VAL A 48 9.70 -3.04 -0.20
C VAL A 48 11.19 -2.98 0.07
N ARG A 49 12.05 -3.35 -0.88
CA ARG A 49 13.51 -3.21 -0.73
C ARG A 49 13.95 -1.74 -0.58
N GLY A 50 13.28 -0.82 -1.28
CA GLY A 50 13.63 0.61 -1.24
C GLY A 50 12.95 1.41 -0.14
N ALA A 51 11.75 1.01 0.29
CA ALA A 51 10.91 1.81 1.18
C ALA A 51 10.27 1.02 2.34
N ASP A 52 10.64 -0.24 2.53
CA ASP A 52 10.13 -1.16 3.55
C ASP A 52 8.58 -1.17 3.60
N LEU A 53 7.97 -0.99 4.78
CA LEU A 53 6.52 -0.95 4.98
C LEU A 53 5.82 0.09 4.07
N ARG A 54 6.46 1.25 3.81
CA ARG A 54 5.91 2.29 2.94
C ARG A 54 5.77 1.82 1.48
N GLY A 55 6.51 0.78 1.07
CA GLY A 55 6.40 0.18 -0.26
C GLY A 55 5.08 -0.55 -0.51
N ILE A 56 4.35 -0.93 0.55
CA ILE A 56 3.05 -1.61 0.47
C ILE A 56 1.87 -0.66 0.66
N VAL A 57 2.06 0.44 1.39
CA VAL A 57 1.02 1.45 1.62
C VAL A 57 0.44 1.92 0.28
N HIS A 58 -0.89 1.98 0.19
CA HIS A 58 -1.55 2.49 -1.01
C HIS A 58 -1.11 3.93 -1.34
N GLY A 59 -0.59 4.14 -2.56
CA GLY A 59 0.03 5.42 -2.95
C GLY A 59 -0.91 6.64 -3.03
N ASN A 60 -2.23 6.39 -3.08
CA ASN A 60 -3.27 7.43 -3.03
C ASN A 60 -3.85 7.62 -1.62
N ARG A 61 -3.40 6.87 -0.61
CA ARG A 61 -3.89 7.03 0.76
C ARG A 61 -3.61 8.45 1.23
N GLY A 62 -4.66 9.11 1.74
CA GLY A 62 -4.60 10.49 2.22
C GLY A 62 -4.52 11.57 1.13
N LYS A 63 -4.46 11.21 -0.16
CA LYS A 63 -4.43 12.18 -1.25
C LYS A 63 -5.86 12.44 -1.76
N PRO A 64 -6.32 13.71 -1.78
CA PRO A 64 -7.59 14.02 -2.40
C PRO A 64 -7.53 13.75 -3.93
N PRO A 65 -8.65 13.37 -4.55
CA PRO A 65 -8.76 13.33 -6.00
C PRO A 65 -8.41 14.69 -6.62
N LYS A 66 -7.88 14.68 -7.85
CA LYS A 66 -7.58 15.92 -8.59
C LYS A 66 -8.82 16.79 -8.82
N THR A 67 -9.98 16.16 -8.90
CA THR A 67 -11.29 16.79 -9.11
C THR A 67 -12.03 17.10 -7.81
N ALA A 68 -11.38 16.93 -6.66
CA ALA A 68 -12.01 17.24 -5.38
C ALA A 68 -12.27 18.76 -5.28
N ILE A 69 -13.46 19.10 -4.77
CA ILE A 69 -13.80 20.48 -4.41
C ILE A 69 -12.82 20.97 -3.35
N GLY A 70 -12.39 22.23 -3.46
CA GLY A 70 -11.46 22.86 -2.54
C GLY A 70 -11.93 22.76 -1.09
N LYS A 71 -10.99 22.56 -0.17
CA LYS A 71 -11.30 22.43 1.27
C LYS A 71 -12.09 23.63 1.78
N GLU A 72 -11.72 24.83 1.35
CA GLU A 72 -12.41 26.08 1.69
C GLU A 72 -13.87 26.06 1.26
N THR A 73 -14.16 25.71 0.00
CA THR A 73 -15.54 25.62 -0.51
C THR A 73 -16.36 24.57 0.23
N LYS A 74 -15.73 23.47 0.67
CA LYS A 74 -16.41 22.47 1.49
C LYS A 74 -16.76 23.01 2.87
N GLU A 75 -15.85 23.74 3.50
CA GLU A 75 -16.06 24.37 4.82
C GLU A 75 -17.12 25.46 4.77
N THR A 76 -17.17 26.27 3.71
CA THR A 76 -18.24 27.28 3.56
C THR A 76 -19.61 26.63 3.48
N ILE A 77 -19.76 25.56 2.70
CA ILE A 77 -21.04 24.83 2.60
C ILE A 77 -21.45 24.24 3.95
N LEU A 78 -20.51 23.65 4.71
CA LEU A 78 -20.78 23.07 6.02
C LEU A 78 -21.18 24.11 7.07
N ASN A 79 -20.73 25.36 6.96
CA ASN A 79 -21.07 26.42 7.90
C ASN A 79 -22.43 27.09 7.58
N LEU A 80 -23.02 26.82 6.41
CA LEU A 80 -24.33 27.35 6.02
C LEU A 80 -25.51 26.50 6.51
N TYR A 81 -25.25 25.27 6.99
CA TYR A 81 -26.23 24.31 7.50
C TYR A 81 -25.88 23.88 8.91
#